data_AF-A0A7V9L9H8-F1
#
_entry.id   AF-A0A7V9L9H8-F1
#
_cell.length_a   1.000
_cell.length_b   1.000
_cell.length_c   1.000
_cell.angle_alpha   90.00
_cell.angle_beta   90.00
_cell.angle_gamma   90.00
#
_symmetry.space_group_name_H-M   'P 1'
#
loop_
_entity.id
_entity.type
_entity.pdbx_description
1 polymer ?
#
loop_
_entity_poly.entity_id
_entity_poly.type
_entity_poly.pdbx_seq_one_letter_code
_entity_poly.pdbx_strand_id
1 'polypeptide(L)'
;MIAAACGIVMLCAASAAAEVPIEYRVQLDPGLGMESGVTNLTTIGRLALRGTDALTHRVDGIVVRLAAGIAVDSAIAISAAVLPHEVFGHGARAREFGFEVHYELRPPPPYAWLVGGGLRSSTRWELADRVASTADETALFHLGGLEAQEVQLRSLALTAFRARTLSRGDALLYLTGALETLTYVARDDGDVALFYDHLRARYGEDERSSRRATGLSAVLAVADPLFVFSLYGYFYRYLGRGDRALPYPTLAVGGADLALTNRLLLVPWGREHQLTALIGTRAATAAVTIGIGEGPGGSSASLSLDVADVPLGRGLFAVGQLQLAA
;
A
#
# COMPACT_ATOMS: atom_id res chain seq x y z
N MET A 1 -38.09 -13.62 -8.51
CA MET A 1 -37.04 -12.78 -7.91
C MET A 1 -35.93 -13.72 -7.45
N ILE A 2 -34.96 -13.99 -8.33
CA ILE A 2 -33.94 -15.02 -8.12
C ILE A 2 -32.71 -14.33 -7.53
N ALA A 3 -32.48 -14.52 -6.23
CA ALA A 3 -31.26 -14.13 -5.56
C ALA A 3 -30.16 -15.12 -5.96
N ALA A 4 -29.29 -14.73 -6.88
CA ALA A 4 -28.10 -15.50 -7.23
C ALA A 4 -27.03 -15.28 -6.16
N ALA A 5 -26.90 -16.22 -5.23
CA ALA A 5 -25.76 -16.29 -4.32
C ALA A 5 -24.52 -16.74 -5.12
N CYS A 6 -23.66 -15.78 -5.50
CA CYS A 6 -22.32 -16.08 -6.02
C CYS A 6 -21.43 -16.55 -4.87
N GLY A 7 -21.44 -17.85 -4.60
CA GLY A 7 -20.39 -18.48 -3.78
C GLY A 7 -19.10 -18.57 -4.59
N ILE A 8 -18.10 -17.74 -4.26
CA ILE A 8 -16.74 -17.89 -4.77
C ILE A 8 -16.16 -19.15 -4.13
N VAL A 9 -16.20 -20.26 -4.85
CA VAL A 9 -15.50 -21.50 -4.46
C VAL A 9 -14.06 -21.39 -4.97
N MET A 10 -13.14 -20.95 -4.10
CA MET A 10 -11.69 -21.01 -4.38
C MET A 10 -11.20 -22.47 -4.23
N LEU A 11 -11.15 -23.20 -5.34
CA LEU A 11 -10.45 -24.48 -5.42
C LEU A 11 -8.96 -24.23 -5.72
N CYS A 12 -8.12 -24.22 -4.68
CA CYS A 12 -6.67 -24.20 -4.84
C CYS A 12 -6.09 -25.62 -4.74
N ALA A 13 -5.47 -26.11 -5.81
CA ALA A 13 -4.64 -27.32 -5.77
C ALA A 13 -3.31 -26.99 -5.06
N ALA A 14 -2.98 -27.74 -4.01
CA ALA A 14 -1.71 -27.61 -3.30
C ALA A 14 -0.59 -28.31 -4.10
N SER A 15 0.37 -27.56 -4.64
CA SER A 15 1.65 -28.12 -5.10
C SER A 15 2.76 -27.73 -4.11
N ALA A 16 3.77 -28.60 -3.99
CA ALA A 16 4.95 -28.32 -3.18
C ALA A 16 5.61 -27.02 -3.67
N ALA A 17 5.69 -26.01 -2.79
CA ALA A 17 6.06 -24.66 -3.16
C ALA A 17 7.51 -24.60 -3.66
N ALA A 18 7.67 -24.40 -4.97
CA ALA A 18 8.90 -23.87 -5.53
C ALA A 18 9.23 -22.54 -4.82
N GLU A 19 10.53 -22.24 -4.66
CA GLU A 19 10.96 -21.00 -4.06
C GLU A 19 10.33 -19.81 -4.81
N VAL A 20 9.55 -19.00 -4.10
CA VAL A 20 8.85 -17.86 -4.71
C VAL A 20 9.90 -16.88 -5.26
N PRO A 21 9.90 -16.59 -6.57
CA PRO A 21 10.73 -15.53 -7.09
C PRO A 21 10.24 -14.21 -6.48
N ILE A 22 11.08 -13.56 -5.68
CA ILE A 22 10.82 -12.20 -5.21
C ILE A 22 11.44 -11.24 -6.23
N GLU A 23 10.64 -10.31 -6.72
CA GLU A 23 11.14 -9.20 -7.53
C GLU A 23 11.81 -8.18 -6.60
N TYR A 24 13.11 -7.96 -6.81
CA TYR A 24 13.88 -6.93 -6.12
C TYR A 24 14.01 -5.72 -7.02
N ARG A 25 13.53 -4.55 -6.57
CA ARG A 25 13.69 -3.29 -7.29
C ARG A 25 14.47 -2.31 -6.43
N VAL A 26 15.52 -1.75 -7.02
CA VAL A 26 16.29 -0.67 -6.43
C VAL A 26 16.21 0.51 -7.39
N GLN A 27 15.74 1.65 -6.90
CA GLN A 27 15.68 2.90 -7.64
C GLN A 27 16.67 3.88 -7.02
N LEU A 28 17.50 4.49 -7.87
CA LEU A 28 18.45 5.52 -7.46
C LEU A 28 17.86 6.88 -7.86
N ASP A 29 17.56 7.68 -6.86
CA ASP A 29 16.97 9.00 -7.03
C ASP A 29 17.66 9.98 -6.06
N PRO A 30 18.45 10.93 -6.59
CA PRO A 30 19.15 11.93 -5.76
C PRO A 30 18.19 12.79 -4.92
N GLY A 31 16.94 12.96 -5.37
CA GLY A 31 15.93 13.76 -4.67
C GLY A 31 15.26 13.03 -3.50
N LEU A 32 15.53 11.73 -3.32
CA LEU A 32 14.82 10.88 -2.36
C LEU A 32 13.30 11.00 -2.53
N GLY A 33 12.83 10.91 -3.77
CA GLY A 33 11.42 10.99 -4.13
C GLY A 33 10.59 9.87 -3.53
N MET A 34 9.28 10.08 -3.54
CA MET A 34 8.33 9.15 -2.94
C MET A 34 8.42 7.75 -3.55
N GLU A 35 8.34 7.64 -4.88
CA GLU A 35 8.30 6.35 -5.56
C GLU A 35 9.58 5.52 -5.35
N SER A 36 10.73 6.18 -5.45
CA SER A 36 12.04 5.54 -5.27
C SER A 36 12.24 5.05 -3.84
N GLY A 37 11.91 5.89 -2.86
CA GLY A 37 11.98 5.55 -1.45
C GLY A 37 11.03 4.42 -1.04
N VAL A 38 9.76 4.52 -1.44
CA VAL A 38 8.75 3.48 -1.20
C VAL A 38 9.18 2.15 -1.82
N THR A 39 9.67 2.16 -3.07
CA THR A 39 10.15 0.97 -3.78
C THR A 39 11.33 0.32 -3.04
N ASN A 40 12.32 1.12 -2.64
CA ASN A 40 13.51 0.64 -1.95
C ASN A 40 13.17 0.05 -0.56
N LEU A 41 12.36 0.75 0.23
CA LEU A 41 11.96 0.26 1.57
C LEU A 41 11.05 -0.97 1.50
N THR A 42 10.16 -1.04 0.51
CA THR A 42 9.33 -2.25 0.30
C THR A 42 10.22 -3.45 -0.05
N THR A 43 11.23 -3.24 -0.91
CA THR A 43 12.23 -4.26 -1.24
C THR A 43 13.02 -4.71 0.00
N ILE A 44 13.44 -3.78 0.85
CA ILE A 44 14.12 -4.10 2.12
C ILE A 44 13.20 -4.89 3.06
N GLY A 45 11.93 -4.49 3.20
CA GLY A 45 10.94 -5.23 4.00
C GLY A 45 10.74 -6.66 3.51
N ARG A 46 10.64 -6.88 2.19
CA ARG A 46 10.58 -8.20 1.57
C ARG A 46 11.83 -9.04 1.88
N LEU A 47 13.02 -8.45 1.75
CA LEU A 47 14.29 -9.10 2.06
C LEU A 47 14.36 -9.53 3.53
N ALA A 48 13.96 -8.65 4.45
CA ALA A 48 13.96 -8.93 5.87
C ALA A 48 12.99 -10.08 6.21
N LEU A 49 11.77 -10.08 5.67
CA LEU A 49 10.78 -11.15 5.87
C LEU A 49 11.26 -12.48 5.27
N ARG A 50 11.90 -12.46 4.09
CA ARG A 50 12.55 -13.66 3.51
C ARG A 50 13.70 -14.16 4.40
N GLY A 51 14.45 -13.26 5.02
CA GLY A 51 15.47 -13.58 6.02
C GLY A 51 14.86 -14.31 7.21
N THR A 52 13.75 -13.83 7.76
CA THR A 52 13.01 -14.52 8.84
C THR A 52 12.58 -15.92 8.40
N ASP A 53 12.14 -16.08 7.15
CA ASP A 53 11.82 -17.39 6.58
C ASP A 53 13.02 -18.34 6.54
N ALA A 54 14.17 -17.85 6.10
CA ALA A 54 15.39 -18.63 6.04
C ALA A 54 15.88 -19.03 7.45
N LEU A 55 15.60 -18.24 8.48
CA LEU A 55 15.97 -18.58 9.86
C LEU A 55 14.98 -19.56 10.51
N THR A 56 13.69 -19.43 10.21
CA THR A 56 12.62 -20.21 10.84
C THR A 56 12.30 -21.53 10.13
N HIS A 57 12.79 -21.76 8.89
CA HIS A 57 12.42 -22.97 8.11
C HIS A 57 12.79 -24.30 8.78
N ARG A 58 13.78 -24.29 9.69
CA ARG A 58 14.25 -25.49 10.40
C ARG A 58 13.42 -25.82 11.65
N VAL A 59 12.62 -24.88 12.12
CA VAL A 59 11.83 -25.01 13.34
C VAL A 59 10.39 -24.74 12.98
N ASP A 60 9.69 -25.79 12.55
CA ASP A 60 8.32 -25.67 12.08
C ASP A 60 7.30 -25.92 13.20
N GLY A 61 6.24 -25.12 13.21
CA GLY A 61 5.17 -25.20 14.21
C GLY A 61 4.42 -23.88 14.38
N ILE A 62 3.13 -23.98 14.69
CA ILE A 62 2.25 -22.81 14.86
C ILE A 62 2.75 -21.84 15.94
N VAL A 63 3.30 -22.36 17.05
CA VAL A 63 3.83 -21.53 18.15
C VAL A 63 5.04 -20.73 17.70
N VAL A 64 5.96 -21.33 16.94
CA VAL A 64 7.16 -20.65 16.42
C VAL A 64 6.77 -19.58 15.41
N ARG A 65 5.84 -19.90 14.49
CA ARG A 65 5.34 -18.92 13.51
C ARG A 65 4.59 -17.77 14.17
N LEU A 66 3.80 -18.04 15.21
CA LEU A 66 3.12 -16.98 15.97
C LEU A 66 4.13 -16.10 16.72
N ALA A 67 5.13 -16.70 17.38
CA ALA A 67 6.18 -15.96 18.08
C ALA A 67 7.02 -15.10 17.12
N ALA A 68 7.42 -15.66 15.98
CA ALA A 68 8.11 -14.92 14.92
C ALA A 68 7.23 -13.83 14.31
N GLY A 69 5.94 -14.14 14.08
CA GLY A 69 4.94 -13.22 13.58
C GLY A 69 4.80 -11.98 14.45
N ILE A 70 4.71 -12.17 15.78
CA ILE A 70 4.59 -11.08 16.75
C ILE A 70 5.92 -10.35 16.93
N ALA A 71 7.00 -11.07 17.23
CA ALA A 71 8.26 -10.44 17.64
C ALA A 71 9.06 -9.86 16.47
N VAL A 72 8.98 -10.45 15.27
CA VAL A 72 9.86 -10.11 14.15
C VAL A 72 9.07 -9.60 12.96
N ASP A 73 8.15 -10.39 12.43
CA ASP A 73 7.49 -10.06 11.16
C ASP A 73 6.62 -8.81 11.28
N SER A 74 5.86 -8.66 12.38
CA SER A 74 5.04 -7.47 12.60
C SER A 74 5.89 -6.20 12.72
N ALA A 75 7.04 -6.27 13.40
CA ALA A 75 7.95 -5.14 13.53
C ALA A 75 8.54 -4.75 12.18
N ILE A 76 8.93 -5.72 11.35
CA ILE A 76 9.40 -5.47 9.99
C ILE A 76 8.28 -4.82 9.16
N ALA A 77 7.07 -5.38 9.19
CA ALA A 77 5.96 -4.90 8.37
C ALA A 77 5.49 -3.49 8.78
N ILE A 78 5.40 -3.22 10.10
CA ILE A 78 5.08 -1.89 10.62
C ILE A 78 6.16 -0.90 10.20
N SER A 79 7.44 -1.24 10.36
CA SER A 79 8.53 -0.34 9.94
C SER A 79 8.49 -0.10 8.43
N ALA A 80 8.19 -1.14 7.65
CA ALA A 80 8.08 -1.05 6.20
C ALA A 80 6.85 -0.26 5.72
N ALA A 81 5.88 0.04 6.58
CA ALA A 81 4.72 0.89 6.27
C ALA A 81 4.93 2.34 6.79
N VAL A 82 5.41 2.47 8.04
CA VAL A 82 5.67 3.75 8.70
C VAL A 82 6.85 4.51 8.07
N LEU A 83 7.97 3.84 7.75
CA LEU A 83 9.13 4.54 7.18
C LEU A 83 8.83 5.15 5.81
N PRO A 84 8.17 4.46 4.85
CA PRO A 84 7.72 5.10 3.63
C PRO A 84 6.76 6.26 3.89
N HIS A 85 5.79 6.09 4.80
CA HIS A 85 4.80 7.12 5.15
C HIS A 85 5.47 8.42 5.63
N GLU A 86 6.38 8.30 6.59
CA GLU A 86 7.05 9.45 7.20
C GLU A 86 8.14 10.03 6.29
N VAL A 87 9.11 9.20 5.88
CA VAL A 87 10.33 9.68 5.22
C VAL A 87 10.10 10.03 3.76
N PHE A 88 9.30 9.23 3.07
CA PHE A 88 9.08 9.32 1.63
C PHE A 88 7.67 9.77 1.26
N GLY A 89 6.75 9.87 2.23
CA GLY A 89 5.47 10.55 2.08
C GLY A 89 5.60 12.01 2.47
N HIS A 90 5.40 12.29 3.75
CA HIS A 90 5.53 13.65 4.31
C HIS A 90 6.88 14.29 3.98
N GLY A 91 7.97 13.54 4.17
CA GLY A 91 9.31 14.04 3.91
C GLY A 91 9.58 14.35 2.44
N ALA A 92 9.02 13.57 1.50
CA ALA A 92 9.17 13.87 0.07
C ALA A 92 8.41 15.15 -0.29
N ARG A 93 7.16 15.31 0.18
CA ARG A 93 6.38 16.54 -0.04
C ARG A 93 7.07 17.77 0.56
N ALA A 94 7.59 17.66 1.77
CA ALA A 94 8.33 18.75 2.39
C ALA A 94 9.60 19.12 1.58
N ARG A 95 10.35 18.13 1.07
CA ARG A 95 11.50 18.37 0.19
C ARG A 95 11.11 18.99 -1.15
N GLU A 96 10.01 18.56 -1.77
CA GLU A 96 9.48 19.12 -3.03
C GLU A 96 9.20 20.62 -2.89
N PHE A 97 8.69 21.05 -1.73
CA PHE A 97 8.45 22.45 -1.42
C PHE A 97 9.68 23.17 -0.87
N GLY A 98 10.81 22.48 -0.73
CA GLY A 98 12.09 23.02 -0.26
C GLY A 98 12.12 23.39 1.23
N PHE A 99 11.35 22.68 2.05
CA PHE A 99 11.38 22.80 3.51
C PHE A 99 12.47 21.93 4.13
N GLU A 100 12.96 22.33 5.30
CA GLU A 100 13.83 21.48 6.12
C GLU A 100 12.96 20.44 6.84
N VAL A 101 13.43 19.18 6.85
CA VAL A 101 12.64 18.04 7.33
C VAL A 101 13.32 17.41 8.55
N HIS A 102 12.54 17.20 9.61
CA HIS A 102 12.95 16.52 10.81
C HIS A 102 12.11 15.26 11.01
N TYR A 103 12.78 14.14 11.28
CA TYR A 103 12.14 12.85 11.51
C TYR A 103 12.25 12.44 12.96
N GLU A 104 11.13 12.06 13.55
CA GLU A 104 11.07 11.37 14.82
C GLU A 104 10.61 9.94 14.57
N LEU A 105 11.56 9.03 14.40
CA LEU A 105 11.27 7.62 14.14
C LEU A 105 11.28 6.83 15.44
N ARG A 106 10.17 6.16 15.75
CA ARG A 106 10.05 5.31 16.93
C ARG A 106 10.13 3.83 16.55
N PRO A 107 10.69 2.97 17.43
CA PRO A 107 10.64 1.53 17.20
C PRO A 107 9.19 1.04 17.07
N PRO A 108 8.91 0.02 16.27
CA PRO A 108 7.58 -0.59 16.22
C PRO A 108 7.33 -1.43 17.49
N PRO A 109 6.06 -1.73 17.83
CA PRO A 109 5.73 -2.81 18.76
C PRO A 109 6.36 -4.15 18.31
N PRO A 110 6.73 -5.04 19.24
CA PRO A 110 6.70 -4.86 20.71
C PRO A 110 7.90 -4.07 21.26
N TYR A 111 8.89 -3.73 20.43
CA TYR A 111 10.14 -3.10 20.86
C TYR A 111 9.93 -1.72 21.48
N ALA A 112 8.97 -0.95 20.96
CA ALA A 112 8.55 0.32 21.57
C ALA A 112 8.23 0.18 23.06
N TRP A 113 7.48 -0.85 23.42
CA TRP A 113 7.06 -1.10 24.80
C TRP A 113 8.22 -1.52 25.70
N LEU A 114 9.17 -2.29 25.16
CA LEU A 114 10.35 -2.74 25.89
C LEU A 114 11.27 -1.58 26.28
N VAL A 115 11.34 -0.55 25.44
CA VAL A 115 12.18 0.64 25.69
C VAL A 115 11.42 1.81 26.31
N GLY A 116 10.14 1.62 26.65
CA GLY A 116 9.28 2.70 27.18
C GLY A 116 9.05 3.86 26.21
N GLY A 117 9.16 3.60 24.90
CA GLY A 117 9.01 4.60 23.85
C GLY A 117 7.56 4.85 23.44
N GLY A 118 7.31 6.02 22.85
CA GLY A 118 6.05 6.27 22.13
C GLY A 118 5.89 5.38 20.91
N LEU A 119 4.64 5.14 20.48
CA LEU A 119 4.31 4.27 19.34
C LEU A 119 4.21 5.01 18.01
N ARG A 120 4.27 6.35 18.04
CA ARG A 120 4.05 7.19 16.87
C ARG A 120 5.39 7.72 16.39
N SER A 121 5.73 7.38 15.16
CA SER A 121 6.68 8.17 14.39
C SER A 121 5.98 9.45 13.93
N SER A 122 6.77 10.46 13.57
CA SER A 122 6.24 11.67 12.96
C SER A 122 7.30 12.36 12.13
N THR A 123 6.85 13.04 11.09
CA THR A 123 7.64 13.97 10.30
C THR A 123 7.20 15.38 10.62
N ARG A 124 8.17 16.22 10.95
CA ARG A 124 7.98 17.66 11.13
C ARG A 124 8.80 18.39 10.09
N TRP A 125 8.41 19.61 9.82
CA TRP A 125 9.11 20.48 8.91
C TRP A 125 9.17 21.87 9.49
N GLU A 126 10.26 22.55 9.22
CA GLU A 126 10.47 23.91 9.64
C GLU A 126 10.51 24.84 8.43
N LEU A 127 9.96 26.03 8.63
CA LEU A 127 10.09 27.14 7.71
C LEU A 127 11.51 27.67 7.83
N ALA A 128 12.47 27.06 7.14
CA ALA A 128 13.81 27.60 7.01
C ALA A 128 13.72 28.97 6.32
N ASP A 129 13.79 30.09 7.05
CA ASP A 129 13.77 31.50 6.59
C ASP A 129 12.79 31.86 5.43
N ARG A 130 11.74 31.06 5.20
CA ARG A 130 10.83 31.14 4.05
C ARG A 130 9.49 31.78 4.40
N VAL A 131 8.80 32.22 3.36
CA VAL A 131 7.39 32.67 3.40
C VAL A 131 6.52 31.54 3.98
N ALA A 132 5.50 31.89 4.76
CA ALA A 132 4.54 30.94 5.32
C ALA A 132 3.98 30.02 4.24
N SER A 133 3.78 28.75 4.59
CA SER A 133 3.24 27.76 3.66
C SER A 133 1.84 28.12 3.20
N THR A 134 1.54 27.76 1.96
CA THR A 134 0.18 27.85 1.44
C THR A 134 -0.68 26.73 2.06
N ALA A 135 -2.00 26.95 2.04
CA ALA A 135 -2.95 25.91 2.45
C ALA A 135 -2.82 24.64 1.59
N ASP A 136 -2.49 24.79 0.30
CA ASP A 136 -2.32 23.65 -0.61
C ASP A 136 -1.06 22.85 -0.30
N GLU A 137 0.08 23.50 -0.05
CA GLU A 137 1.31 22.82 0.36
C GLU A 137 1.11 22.06 1.68
N THR A 138 0.37 22.64 2.63
CA THR A 138 0.11 22.01 3.92
C THR A 138 -0.86 20.83 3.78
N ALA A 139 -1.90 20.96 2.96
CA ALA A 139 -2.80 19.85 2.64
C ALA A 139 -2.06 18.70 1.92
N LEU A 140 -1.22 19.03 0.93
CA LEU A 140 -0.38 18.06 0.21
C LEU A 140 0.64 17.40 1.12
N PHE A 141 1.23 18.12 2.08
CA PHE A 141 2.12 17.56 3.08
C PHE A 141 1.43 16.44 3.86
N HIS A 142 0.24 16.69 4.42
CA HIS A 142 -0.52 15.68 5.15
C HIS A 142 -0.97 14.52 4.25
N LEU A 143 -1.25 14.81 2.98
CA LEU A 143 -1.60 13.78 2.01
C LEU A 143 -0.42 12.83 1.68
N GLY A 144 0.81 13.34 1.73
CA GLY A 144 2.01 12.62 1.29
C GLY A 144 2.20 11.24 1.93
N GLY A 145 1.91 11.09 3.23
CA GLY A 145 2.01 9.80 3.92
C GLY A 145 1.09 8.72 3.33
N LEU A 146 -0.14 9.10 2.97
CA LEU A 146 -1.13 8.19 2.38
C LEU A 146 -0.84 7.90 0.90
N GLU A 147 -0.31 8.88 0.17
CA GLU A 147 0.18 8.66 -1.21
C GLU A 147 1.33 7.65 -1.24
N ALA A 148 2.28 7.74 -0.30
CA ALA A 148 3.37 6.79 -0.19
C ALA A 148 2.88 5.36 0.11
N GLN A 149 1.87 5.22 0.99
CA GLN A 149 1.22 3.93 1.24
C GLN A 149 0.53 3.40 -0.02
N GLU A 150 -0.14 4.26 -0.79
CA GLU A 150 -0.77 3.83 -2.03
C GLU A 150 0.26 3.27 -3.02
N VAL A 151 1.36 3.98 -3.23
CA VAL A 151 2.46 3.53 -4.10
C VAL A 151 2.96 2.15 -3.64
N GLN A 152 3.09 1.94 -2.33
CA GLN A 152 3.51 0.65 -1.78
C GLN A 152 2.49 -0.46 -2.09
N LEU A 153 1.22 -0.24 -1.77
CA LEU A 153 0.17 -1.22 -1.99
C LEU A 153 0.07 -1.58 -3.49
N ARG A 154 0.21 -0.60 -4.40
CA ARG A 154 0.13 -0.83 -5.86
C ARG A 154 1.29 -1.68 -6.32
N SER A 155 2.49 -1.37 -5.84
CA SER A 155 3.71 -2.12 -6.12
C SER A 155 3.60 -3.57 -5.62
N LEU A 156 3.08 -3.78 -4.41
CA LEU A 156 2.85 -5.11 -3.84
C LEU A 156 1.85 -5.92 -4.68
N ALA A 157 0.69 -5.33 -5.00
CA ALA A 157 -0.35 -5.98 -5.79
C ALA A 157 0.15 -6.38 -7.19
N LEU A 158 0.79 -5.45 -7.91
CA LEU A 158 1.30 -5.70 -9.25
C LEU A 158 2.43 -6.74 -9.25
N THR A 159 3.33 -6.69 -8.28
CA THR A 159 4.41 -7.70 -8.16
C THR A 159 3.82 -9.10 -7.92
N ALA A 160 2.90 -9.23 -6.96
CA ALA A 160 2.31 -10.52 -6.61
C ALA A 160 1.48 -11.09 -7.76
N PHE A 161 0.76 -10.23 -8.48
CA PHE A 161 0.03 -10.61 -9.69
C PHE A 161 0.96 -11.10 -10.81
N ARG A 162 2.04 -10.36 -11.11
CA ARG A 162 3.05 -10.76 -12.11
C ARG A 162 3.73 -12.08 -11.76
N ALA A 163 4.05 -12.28 -10.48
CA ALA A 163 4.64 -13.51 -9.98
C ALA A 163 3.63 -14.68 -9.95
N ARG A 164 2.33 -14.42 -10.15
CA ARG A 164 1.21 -15.35 -9.97
C ARG A 164 1.20 -16.00 -8.59
N THR A 165 1.82 -15.35 -7.62
CA THR A 165 1.90 -15.84 -6.25
C THR A 165 1.93 -14.69 -5.27
N LEU A 166 1.25 -14.86 -4.14
CA LEU A 166 1.36 -13.99 -3.00
C LEU A 166 2.25 -14.66 -1.96
N SER A 167 3.45 -14.12 -1.76
CA SER A 167 4.32 -14.56 -0.66
C SER A 167 3.69 -14.15 0.68
N ARG A 168 4.00 -14.87 1.77
CA ARG A 168 3.53 -14.47 3.11
C ARG A 168 4.01 -13.07 3.50
N GLY A 169 5.17 -12.67 2.98
CA GLY A 169 5.78 -11.38 3.27
C GLY A 169 5.00 -10.27 2.58
N ASP A 170 4.68 -10.46 1.29
CA ASP A 170 3.82 -9.53 0.55
C ASP A 170 2.41 -9.47 1.16
N ALA A 171 1.84 -10.60 1.58
CA ALA A 171 0.56 -10.63 2.28
C ALA A 171 0.59 -9.78 3.56
N LEU A 172 1.64 -9.93 4.37
CA LEU A 172 1.77 -9.16 5.62
C LEU A 172 2.01 -7.67 5.35
N LEU A 173 2.89 -7.33 4.40
CA LEU A 173 3.16 -5.93 4.03
C LEU A 173 1.90 -5.26 3.50
N TYR A 174 1.16 -5.94 2.61
CA TYR A 174 -0.08 -5.42 2.04
C TYR A 174 -1.14 -5.19 3.12
N LEU A 175 -1.35 -6.20 3.97
CA LEU A 175 -2.28 -6.12 5.08
C LEU A 175 -1.93 -4.98 6.04
N THR A 176 -0.64 -4.82 6.37
CA THR A 176 -0.18 -3.79 7.31
C THR A 176 -0.38 -2.40 6.74
N GLY A 177 0.02 -2.15 5.50
CA GLY A 177 -0.19 -0.85 4.84
C GLY A 177 -1.67 -0.50 4.72
N ALA A 178 -2.53 -1.46 4.33
CA ALA A 178 -3.96 -1.23 4.23
C ALA A 178 -4.60 -0.94 5.60
N LEU A 179 -4.24 -1.68 6.65
CA LEU A 179 -4.70 -1.40 8.02
C LEU A 179 -4.24 -0.03 8.54
N GLU A 180 -3.03 0.39 8.16
CA GLU A 180 -2.51 1.70 8.52
C GLU A 180 -3.33 2.82 7.87
N THR A 181 -3.65 2.72 6.58
CA THR A 181 -4.56 3.65 5.89
C THR A 181 -5.92 3.75 6.60
N LEU A 182 -6.53 2.60 6.96
CA LEU A 182 -7.80 2.58 7.70
C LEU A 182 -7.67 3.24 9.07
N THR A 183 -6.55 3.03 9.76
CA THR A 183 -6.28 3.62 11.07
C THR A 183 -6.18 5.14 10.96
N TYR A 184 -5.54 5.68 9.92
CA TYR A 184 -5.47 7.12 9.70
C TYR A 184 -6.83 7.74 9.38
N VAL A 185 -7.66 7.07 8.57
CA VAL A 185 -9.02 7.53 8.29
C VAL A 185 -9.90 7.51 9.55
N ALA A 186 -9.73 6.53 10.42
CA ALA A 186 -10.54 6.38 11.63
C ALA A 186 -10.19 7.36 12.76
N ARG A 187 -9.08 8.09 12.65
CA ARG A 187 -8.57 8.94 13.75
C ARG A 187 -8.99 10.40 13.60
N ASP A 188 -9.18 11.03 14.75
CA ASP A 188 -9.56 12.44 14.88
C ASP A 188 -8.38 13.41 14.93
N ASP A 189 -7.16 12.89 15.07
CA ASP A 189 -5.93 13.64 15.30
C ASP A 189 -4.81 13.31 14.30
N GLY A 190 -5.14 12.64 13.19
CA GLY A 190 -4.18 12.18 12.17
C GLY A 190 -4.18 13.00 10.89
N ASP A 191 -3.40 12.56 9.89
CA ASP A 191 -3.23 13.28 8.63
C ASP A 191 -4.53 13.54 7.88
N VAL A 192 -5.47 12.59 7.92
CA VAL A 192 -6.79 12.76 7.31
C VAL A 192 -7.57 13.90 7.97
N ALA A 193 -7.51 14.01 9.29
CA ALA A 193 -8.21 15.09 10.02
C ALA A 193 -7.59 16.44 9.67
N LEU A 194 -6.25 16.56 9.75
CA LEU A 194 -5.52 17.78 9.41
C LEU A 194 -5.74 18.19 7.94
N PHE A 195 -5.76 17.22 7.02
CA PHE A 195 -6.09 17.45 5.62
C PHE A 195 -7.49 18.07 5.46
N TYR A 196 -8.52 17.52 6.10
CA TYR A 196 -9.87 18.07 6.02
C TYR A 196 -10.03 19.42 6.72
N ASP A 197 -9.27 19.70 7.78
CA ASP A 197 -9.21 21.03 8.39
C ASP A 197 -8.71 22.07 7.38
N HIS A 198 -7.69 21.74 6.59
CA HIS A 198 -7.20 22.61 5.52
C HIS A 198 -8.20 22.78 4.37
N LEU A 199 -8.88 21.71 3.96
CA LEU A 199 -9.95 21.81 2.96
C LEU A 199 -11.10 22.68 3.45
N ARG A 200 -11.49 22.54 4.72
CA ARG A 200 -12.52 23.39 5.33
C ARG A 200 -12.10 24.86 5.35
N ALA A 201 -10.86 25.14 5.72
CA ALA A 201 -10.34 26.51 5.72
C ALA A 201 -10.38 27.14 4.30
N ARG A 202 -10.16 26.33 3.26
CA ARG A 202 -10.14 26.77 1.85
C ARG A 202 -11.53 26.88 1.22
N TYR A 203 -12.38 25.88 1.42
CA TYR A 203 -13.66 25.72 0.70
C TYR A 203 -14.89 25.98 1.57
N GLY A 204 -14.73 26.19 2.88
CA GLY A 204 -15.81 26.47 3.81
C GLY A 204 -16.71 25.26 4.13
N GLU A 205 -16.26 24.04 3.87
CA GLU A 205 -17.08 22.83 4.02
C GLU A 205 -17.24 22.31 5.46
N ASP A 206 -18.26 21.48 5.68
CA ASP A 206 -18.44 20.73 6.92
C ASP A 206 -17.49 19.53 6.95
N GLU A 207 -16.30 19.75 7.53
CA GLU A 207 -15.28 18.75 7.83
C GLU A 207 -15.85 17.43 8.35
N ARG A 208 -16.86 17.45 9.24
CA ARG A 208 -17.45 16.24 9.80
C ARG A 208 -18.17 15.40 8.76
N SER A 209 -18.86 16.04 7.83
CA SER A 209 -19.56 15.35 6.74
C SER A 209 -18.55 14.67 5.82
N SER A 210 -17.54 15.42 5.35
CA SER A 210 -16.50 14.91 4.44
C SER A 210 -15.70 13.77 5.09
N ARG A 211 -15.36 13.88 6.37
CA ARG A 211 -14.67 12.83 7.13
C ARG A 211 -15.52 11.58 7.32
N ARG A 212 -16.81 11.72 7.64
CA ARG A 212 -17.74 10.57 7.73
C ARG A 212 -17.87 9.85 6.41
N ALA A 213 -18.00 10.61 5.33
CA ALA A 213 -17.98 10.08 3.97
C ALA A 213 -16.70 9.25 3.77
N THR A 214 -15.53 9.83 4.02
CA THR A 214 -14.22 9.15 3.88
C THR A 214 -14.13 7.88 4.73
N GLY A 215 -14.61 7.90 5.97
CA GLY A 215 -14.72 6.71 6.82
C GLY A 215 -15.56 5.61 6.19
N LEU A 216 -16.77 5.94 5.71
CA LEU A 216 -17.64 4.97 5.02
C LEU A 216 -16.99 4.39 3.75
N SER A 217 -16.21 5.20 3.08
CA SER A 217 -15.49 4.80 1.87
C SER A 217 -14.24 3.97 2.14
N ALA A 218 -13.58 4.20 3.27
CA ALA A 218 -12.47 3.37 3.71
C ALA A 218 -12.96 1.94 4.03
N VAL A 219 -14.21 1.78 4.46
CA VAL A 219 -14.83 0.45 4.60
C VAL A 219 -14.94 -0.27 3.25
N LEU A 220 -15.14 0.44 2.14
CA LEU A 220 -15.14 -0.20 0.81
C LEU A 220 -13.74 -0.70 0.43
N ALA A 221 -12.67 -0.02 0.87
CA ALA A 221 -11.30 -0.51 0.68
C ALA A 221 -11.03 -1.84 1.42
N VAL A 222 -11.77 -2.15 2.49
CA VAL A 222 -11.74 -3.48 3.14
C VAL A 222 -12.30 -4.58 2.24
N ALA A 223 -13.19 -4.21 1.30
CA ALA A 223 -13.72 -5.13 0.28
C ALA A 223 -12.73 -5.35 -0.88
N ASP A 224 -11.50 -4.84 -0.80
CA ASP A 224 -10.43 -5.19 -1.71
C ASP A 224 -10.14 -6.70 -1.68
N PRO A 225 -10.28 -7.42 -2.81
CA PRO A 225 -10.00 -8.85 -2.85
C PRO A 225 -8.59 -9.20 -2.35
N LEU A 226 -7.59 -8.34 -2.62
CA LEU A 226 -6.23 -8.60 -2.16
C LEU A 226 -6.07 -8.39 -0.66
N PHE A 227 -6.78 -7.43 -0.05
CA PHE A 227 -6.84 -7.29 1.41
C PHE A 227 -7.36 -8.58 2.08
N VAL A 228 -8.52 -9.06 1.62
CA VAL A 228 -9.14 -10.29 2.15
C VAL A 228 -8.24 -11.51 1.92
N PHE A 229 -7.64 -11.62 0.73
CA PHE A 229 -6.74 -12.72 0.40
C PHE A 229 -5.43 -12.66 1.19
N SER A 230 -4.94 -11.47 1.51
CA SER A 230 -3.76 -11.27 2.38
C SER A 230 -4.05 -11.67 3.82
N LEU A 231 -5.24 -11.34 4.34
CA LEU A 231 -5.71 -11.80 5.66
C LEU A 231 -5.75 -13.34 5.71
N TYR A 232 -6.40 -13.97 4.73
CA TYR A 232 -6.47 -15.42 4.59
C TYR A 232 -5.06 -16.04 4.48
N GLY A 233 -4.21 -15.45 3.64
CA GLY A 233 -2.90 -15.96 3.35
C GLY A 233 -1.95 -15.91 4.55
N TYR A 234 -1.98 -14.82 5.30
CA TYR A 234 -1.13 -14.67 6.47
C TYR A 234 -1.64 -15.48 7.68
N PHE A 235 -2.90 -15.29 8.08
CA PHE A 235 -3.40 -15.89 9.33
C PHE A 235 -3.74 -17.37 9.19
N TYR A 236 -4.40 -17.77 8.11
CA TYR A 236 -4.82 -19.17 7.97
C TYR A 236 -3.74 -20.03 7.31
N ARG A 237 -3.21 -19.59 6.17
CA ARG A 237 -2.25 -20.40 5.39
C ARG A 237 -0.85 -20.36 6.00
N TYR A 238 -0.30 -19.18 6.30
CA TYR A 238 1.02 -19.12 6.94
C TYR A 238 0.98 -19.53 8.42
N LEU A 239 0.29 -18.79 9.29
CA LEU A 239 0.33 -19.13 10.73
C LEU A 239 -0.27 -20.50 11.01
N GLY A 240 -1.43 -20.83 10.41
CA GLY A 240 -2.10 -22.11 10.62
C GLY A 240 -1.42 -23.31 9.94
N ARG A 241 -1.13 -23.21 8.64
CA ARG A 241 -0.67 -24.35 7.82
C ARG A 241 0.83 -24.34 7.49
N GLY A 242 1.54 -23.24 7.74
CA GLY A 242 2.96 -23.10 7.40
C GLY A 242 3.23 -22.77 5.93
N ASP A 243 2.21 -22.48 5.12
CA ASP A 243 2.42 -22.11 3.73
C ASP A 243 3.10 -20.74 3.65
N ARG A 244 4.21 -20.65 2.90
CA ARG A 244 4.96 -19.39 2.72
C ARG A 244 4.54 -18.61 1.48
N ALA A 245 3.70 -19.22 0.66
CA ALA A 245 3.28 -18.71 -0.62
C ALA A 245 1.93 -19.31 -1.01
N LEU A 246 1.15 -18.53 -1.74
CA LEU A 246 -0.12 -18.98 -2.29
C LEU A 246 -0.21 -18.58 -3.75
N PRO A 247 -0.94 -19.34 -4.59
CA PRO A 247 -1.33 -18.85 -5.90
C PRO A 247 -2.07 -17.51 -5.76
N TYR A 248 -1.69 -16.52 -6.54
CA TYR A 248 -2.40 -15.24 -6.55
C TYR A 248 -3.82 -15.47 -7.14
N PRO A 249 -4.88 -14.92 -6.53
CA PRO A 249 -6.24 -15.19 -6.98
C PRO A 249 -6.50 -14.45 -8.30
N THR A 250 -6.66 -15.21 -9.39
CA THR A 250 -6.99 -14.68 -10.71
C THR A 250 -8.21 -15.38 -11.31
N LEU A 251 -8.90 -14.67 -12.21
CA LEU A 251 -9.94 -15.20 -13.07
C LEU A 251 -9.37 -15.36 -14.48
N ALA A 252 -9.39 -16.57 -15.02
CA ALA A 252 -8.97 -16.82 -16.40
C ALA A 252 -10.09 -16.42 -17.37
N VAL A 253 -9.87 -15.41 -18.21
CA VAL A 253 -10.83 -14.91 -19.21
C VAL A 253 -10.14 -14.81 -20.57
N GLY A 254 -10.54 -15.65 -21.54
CA GLY A 254 -10.03 -15.56 -22.91
C GLY A 254 -8.51 -15.77 -23.05
N GLY A 255 -7.89 -16.54 -22.14
CA GLY A 255 -6.43 -16.74 -22.13
C GLY A 255 -5.64 -15.64 -21.42
N ALA A 256 -6.32 -14.67 -20.80
CA ALA A 256 -5.75 -13.70 -19.87
C ALA A 256 -6.08 -14.07 -18.42
N ASP A 257 -5.19 -13.75 -17.50
CA ASP A 257 -5.46 -13.72 -16.06
C ASP A 257 -5.98 -12.32 -15.70
N LEU A 258 -7.05 -12.27 -14.92
CA LEU A 258 -7.64 -11.03 -14.44
C LEU A 258 -7.71 -11.03 -12.91
N ALA A 259 -7.32 -9.91 -12.29
CA ALA A 259 -7.61 -9.64 -10.89
C ALA A 259 -8.12 -8.21 -10.71
N LEU A 260 -8.87 -7.98 -9.64
CA LEU A 260 -9.38 -6.65 -9.29
C LEU A 260 -8.82 -6.24 -7.94
N THR A 261 -8.45 -4.98 -7.81
CA THR A 261 -8.19 -4.33 -6.52
C THR A 261 -8.94 -3.02 -6.47
N ASN A 262 -9.42 -2.61 -5.29
CA ASN A 262 -10.06 -1.30 -5.12
C ASN A 262 -9.44 -0.56 -3.94
N ARG A 263 -9.46 0.78 -4.01
CA ARG A 263 -8.75 1.64 -3.06
C ARG A 263 -9.46 2.97 -2.88
N LEU A 264 -9.24 3.55 -1.70
CA LEU A 264 -9.58 4.92 -1.41
C LEU A 264 -8.28 5.74 -1.38
N LEU A 265 -8.25 6.77 -2.21
CA LEU A 265 -7.22 7.81 -2.16
C LEU A 265 -7.82 9.08 -1.61
N LEU A 266 -6.96 9.85 -0.96
CA LEU A 266 -7.21 11.26 -0.79
C LEU A 266 -6.53 11.98 -1.95
N VAL A 267 -7.19 13.00 -2.47
CA VAL A 267 -6.71 13.84 -3.57
C VAL A 267 -6.80 15.29 -3.11
N PRO A 268 -6.07 16.25 -3.70
CA PRO A 268 -5.97 17.61 -3.15
C PRO A 268 -7.31 18.35 -2.95
N TRP A 269 -8.38 17.91 -3.60
CA TRP A 269 -9.73 18.48 -3.49
C TRP A 269 -10.72 17.62 -2.69
N GLY A 270 -10.31 16.45 -2.19
CA GLY A 270 -11.19 15.52 -1.48
C GLY A 270 -10.69 14.09 -1.49
N ARG A 271 -11.54 13.18 -1.99
CA ARG A 271 -11.32 11.74 -1.99
C ARG A 271 -11.59 11.14 -3.36
N GLU A 272 -10.89 10.08 -3.71
CA GLU A 272 -11.06 9.35 -4.97
C GLU A 272 -11.13 7.85 -4.71
N HIS A 273 -12.16 7.21 -5.26
CA HIS A 273 -12.27 5.75 -5.29
C HIS A 273 -11.64 5.23 -6.57
N GLN A 274 -10.69 4.32 -6.43
CA GLN A 274 -10.04 3.69 -7.57
C GLN A 274 -10.39 2.21 -7.65
N LEU A 275 -10.74 1.76 -8.86
CA LEU A 275 -10.85 0.35 -9.22
C LEU A 275 -9.77 0.03 -10.25
N THR A 276 -8.88 -0.89 -9.90
CA THR A 276 -7.81 -1.36 -10.77
C THR A 276 -8.08 -2.78 -11.24
N ALA A 277 -8.08 -2.97 -12.56
CA ALA A 277 -8.02 -4.27 -13.20
C ALA A 277 -6.57 -4.62 -13.55
N LEU A 278 -6.05 -5.68 -12.94
CA LEU A 278 -4.76 -6.27 -13.27
C LEU A 278 -4.98 -7.36 -14.32
N ILE A 279 -4.33 -7.24 -15.47
CA ILE A 279 -4.51 -8.09 -16.64
C ILE A 279 -3.17 -8.70 -17.03
N GLY A 280 -3.09 -10.02 -17.02
CA GLY A 280 -1.88 -10.77 -17.36
C GLY A 280 -2.13 -11.57 -18.63
N THR A 281 -1.29 -11.39 -19.65
CA THR A 281 -1.32 -12.20 -20.87
C THR A 281 0.03 -12.86 -21.11
N ARG A 282 0.16 -13.65 -22.18
CA ARG A 282 1.48 -14.16 -22.61
C ARG A 282 2.42 -13.05 -23.11
N ALA A 283 1.87 -11.90 -23.49
CA ALA A 283 2.61 -10.83 -24.16
C ALA A 283 2.97 -9.67 -23.24
N ALA A 284 2.20 -9.43 -22.17
CA ALA A 284 2.37 -8.30 -21.28
C ALA A 284 1.52 -8.45 -20.02
N THR A 285 1.86 -7.66 -19.01
CA THR A 285 1.03 -7.36 -17.85
C THR A 285 0.54 -5.92 -17.96
N ALA A 286 -0.73 -5.66 -17.66
CA ALA A 286 -1.28 -4.31 -17.60
C ALA A 286 -2.06 -4.07 -16.31
N ALA A 287 -2.06 -2.83 -15.83
CA ALA A 287 -2.94 -2.36 -14.76
C ALA A 287 -3.77 -1.19 -15.31
N VAL A 288 -5.08 -1.37 -15.38
CA VAL A 288 -6.02 -0.34 -15.81
C VAL A 288 -6.77 0.15 -14.59
N THR A 289 -6.60 1.42 -14.23
CA THR A 289 -7.27 2.01 -13.07
C THR A 289 -8.24 3.08 -13.51
N ILE A 290 -9.46 3.00 -13.00
CA ILE A 290 -10.48 4.05 -13.14
C ILE A 290 -10.72 4.63 -11.76
N GLY A 291 -10.64 5.95 -11.65
CA GLY A 291 -10.92 6.70 -10.44
C GLY A 291 -12.14 7.59 -10.59
N ILE A 292 -12.94 7.67 -9.52
CA ILE A 292 -14.03 8.63 -9.40
C ILE A 292 -13.88 9.31 -8.05
N GLY A 293 -13.74 10.63 -8.07
CA GLY A 293 -13.52 11.43 -6.88
C GLY A 293 -14.59 12.48 -6.65
N GLU A 294 -14.72 12.86 -5.39
CA GLU A 294 -15.60 13.92 -4.93
C GLU A 294 -15.00 14.61 -3.71
N GLY A 295 -15.35 15.87 -3.52
CA GLY A 295 -15.01 16.61 -2.33
C GLY A 295 -15.35 18.09 -2.44
N PRO A 296 -14.94 18.88 -1.44
CA PRO A 296 -15.21 20.32 -1.39
C PRO A 296 -14.73 21.08 -2.64
N GLY A 297 -13.64 20.63 -3.26
CA GLY A 297 -13.09 21.24 -4.47
C GLY A 297 -13.74 20.79 -5.78
N GLY A 298 -14.72 19.88 -5.73
CA GLY A 298 -15.46 19.37 -6.89
C GLY A 298 -15.38 17.85 -7.05
N SER A 299 -15.80 17.39 -8.23
CA SER A 299 -15.70 15.98 -8.65
C SER A 299 -14.49 15.78 -9.57
N SER A 300 -13.86 14.60 -9.52
CA SER A 300 -12.81 14.20 -10.46
C SER A 300 -13.11 12.87 -11.11
N ALA A 301 -12.55 12.66 -12.31
CA ALA A 301 -12.44 11.35 -12.92
C ALA A 301 -11.00 11.11 -13.36
N SER A 302 -10.48 9.92 -13.07
CA SER A 302 -9.12 9.53 -13.47
C SER A 302 -9.12 8.22 -14.24
N LEU A 303 -8.20 8.11 -15.19
CA LEU A 303 -7.91 6.88 -15.93
C LEU A 303 -6.40 6.74 -15.98
N SER A 304 -5.88 5.62 -15.49
CA SER A 304 -4.48 5.26 -15.69
C SER A 304 -4.32 3.88 -16.31
N LEU A 305 -3.25 3.73 -17.08
CA LEU A 305 -2.83 2.49 -17.69
C LEU A 305 -1.34 2.33 -17.44
N ASP A 306 -0.97 1.29 -16.70
CA ASP A 306 0.40 0.78 -16.68
C ASP A 306 0.48 -0.44 -17.57
N VAL A 307 1.57 -0.54 -18.33
CA VAL A 307 1.91 -1.74 -19.08
C VAL A 307 3.35 -2.12 -18.75
N ALA A 308 3.57 -3.39 -18.42
CA ALA A 308 4.87 -3.96 -18.13
C ALA A 308 5.06 -5.27 -18.89
N ASP A 309 6.29 -5.79 -18.89
CA ASP A 309 6.66 -7.07 -19.50
C ASP A 309 6.44 -7.15 -21.01
N VAL A 310 6.40 -6.01 -21.72
CA VAL A 310 6.24 -6.01 -23.19
C VAL A 310 7.58 -6.42 -23.82
N PRO A 311 7.69 -7.60 -24.47
CA PRO A 311 8.96 -8.07 -24.99
C PRO A 311 9.41 -7.19 -26.17
N LEU A 312 10.59 -6.58 -26.04
CA LEU A 312 11.26 -5.86 -27.13
C LEU A 312 12.36 -6.71 -27.78
N GLY A 313 12.79 -7.78 -27.11
CA GLY A 313 13.85 -8.68 -27.56
C GLY A 313 14.26 -9.65 -26.45
N ARG A 314 15.36 -10.40 -26.64
CA ARG A 314 15.86 -11.33 -25.63
C ARG A 314 16.34 -10.56 -24.39
N GLY A 315 15.62 -10.72 -23.28
CA GLY A 315 15.94 -10.09 -21.99
C GLY A 315 15.65 -8.59 -21.92
N LEU A 316 14.99 -8.01 -22.94
CA LEU A 316 14.61 -6.60 -22.97
C LEU A 316 13.09 -6.48 -22.97
N PHE A 317 12.58 -5.71 -22.01
CA PHE A 317 11.15 -5.48 -21.84
C PHE A 317 10.87 -3.98 -21.75
N ALA A 318 9.77 -3.54 -22.35
CA ALA A 318 9.26 -2.19 -22.20
C ALA A 318 8.33 -2.10 -20.99
N VAL A 319 8.36 -0.95 -20.33
CA VAL A 319 7.38 -0.51 -19.35
C VAL A 319 6.87 0.86 -19.81
N GLY A 320 5.57 1.11 -19.68
CA GLY A 320 4.94 2.37 -20.03
C GLY A 320 3.81 2.70 -19.07
N GLN A 321 3.62 3.99 -18.80
CA GLN A 321 2.54 4.50 -17.97
C GLN A 321 1.85 5.65 -18.70
N LEU A 322 0.52 5.63 -18.71
CA LEU A 322 -0.33 6.71 -19.19
C LEU A 322 -1.30 7.08 -18.07
N GLN A 323 -1.47 8.38 -17.83
CA GLN A 323 -2.42 8.89 -16.85
C GLN A 323 -3.18 10.07 -17.43
N LEU A 324 -4.50 10.02 -17.29
CA LEU A 324 -5.45 11.06 -17.65
C LEU A 324 -6.25 11.40 -16.39
N ALA A 325 -6.42 12.69 -16.12
CA ALA A 325 -7.25 13.19 -15.03
C ALA A 325 -8.06 14.39 -15.55
N ALA A 326 -9.33 14.44 -15.18
CA ALA A 326 -10.28 15.47 -15.55
C ALA A 326 -11.06 15.95 -14.32
#